data_AF-A0A8S9GS43-F1
#
_entry.id   AF-A0A8S9GS43-F1
#
_cell.length_a   1.000
_cell.length_b   1.000
_cell.length_c   1.000
_cell.angle_alpha   90.00
_cell.angle_beta   90.00
_cell.angle_gamma   90.00
#
_symmetry.space_group_name_H-M   'P 1'
#
loop_
_entity.id
_entity.type
_entity.pdbx_description
1 polymer ?
#
loop_
_entity_poly.entity_id
_entity_poly.type
_entity_poly.pdbx_seq_one_letter_code
_entity_poly.pdbx_strand_id
1 'polypeptide(L)'
;MMEDTKAFYNKLEASGIPKRYTHLMPDDSQFEYDNWLADQCDYPRIEKWREEMFYIGFKRIYAQSATYRDNWDDDHLIVEAYDDFVKFMSSYPELLPLLKT
;
A
#
# COMPACT_ATOMS: atom_id res chain seq x y z
N MET A 1 22.81 -10.01 -2.51
CA MET A 1 23.19 -8.81 -3.32
C MET A 1 23.35 -9.09 -4.81
N MET A 2 24.35 -9.84 -5.30
CA MET A 2 24.43 -10.19 -6.73
C MET A 2 23.67 -11.48 -7.06
N GLU A 3 23.84 -12.52 -6.23
CA GLU A 3 23.19 -13.81 -6.46
C GLU A 3 21.66 -13.73 -6.31
N ASP A 4 21.12 -13.02 -5.31
CA ASP A 4 19.66 -12.81 -5.21
C ASP A 4 19.10 -12.06 -6.42
N THR A 5 19.83 -11.08 -6.94
CA THR A 5 19.43 -10.33 -8.13
C THR A 5 19.38 -11.25 -9.35
N LYS A 6 20.39 -12.11 -9.54
CA LYS A 6 20.38 -13.12 -10.61
C LYS A 6 19.23 -14.10 -10.44
N ALA A 7 18.99 -14.58 -9.22
CA ALA A 7 17.88 -15.49 -8.92
C ALA A 7 16.53 -14.84 -9.24
N PHE A 8 16.36 -13.55 -8.92
CA PHE A 8 15.17 -12.79 -9.26
C PHE A 8 14.98 -12.67 -10.79
N TYR A 9 16.01 -12.27 -11.55
CA TYR A 9 15.91 -12.20 -13.01
C TYR A 9 15.63 -13.58 -13.64
N ASN A 10 16.25 -14.65 -13.14
CA ASN A 10 15.97 -16.02 -13.60
C ASN A 10 14.51 -16.42 -13.33
N LYS A 11 13.94 -16.02 -12.18
CA LYS A 11 12.52 -16.25 -11.86
C LYS A 11 11.60 -15.50 -12.84
N LEU A 12 11.91 -14.23 -13.16
CA LEU A 12 11.15 -13.45 -14.14
C LEU A 12 11.22 -14.11 -15.53
N GLU A 13 12.40 -14.53 -15.97
CA GLU A 13 12.61 -15.20 -17.25
C GLU A 13 11.86 -16.54 -17.33
N ALA A 14 11.95 -17.37 -16.28
CA ALA A 14 11.21 -18.63 -16.18
C ALA A 14 9.68 -18.43 -16.18
N SER A 15 9.21 -17.28 -15.70
CA SER A 15 7.79 -16.89 -15.70
C SER A 15 7.37 -16.18 -17.00
N GLY A 16 8.28 -16.02 -17.97
CA GLY A 16 8.02 -15.32 -19.23
C GLY A 16 7.77 -13.82 -19.08
N ILE A 17 8.15 -13.20 -17.95
CA ILE A 17 7.90 -11.79 -17.67
C ILE A 17 8.94 -10.93 -18.42
N PRO A 18 8.51 -10.02 -19.31
CA PRO A 18 9.43 -9.13 -20.01
C PRO A 18 10.20 -8.21 -19.06
N LYS A 19 11.48 -7.94 -19.37
CA LYS A 19 12.36 -7.05 -18.57
C LYS A 19 11.78 -5.68 -18.25
N ARG A 20 10.90 -5.13 -19.10
CA ARG A 20 10.21 -3.85 -18.82
C ARG A 20 9.33 -3.87 -17.56
N TYR A 21 8.96 -5.05 -17.07
CA TYR A 21 8.16 -5.23 -15.85
C TYR A 21 9.00 -5.68 -14.65
N THR A 22 10.33 -5.59 -14.72
CA THR A 22 11.23 -6.01 -13.63
C THR A 22 10.89 -5.35 -12.29
N HIS A 23 10.41 -4.11 -12.33
CA HIS A 23 10.05 -3.33 -11.13
C HIS A 23 8.53 -3.18 -10.95
N LEU A 24 7.74 -3.88 -11.77
CA LEU A 24 6.30 -3.93 -11.56
C LEU A 24 6.04 -4.82 -10.35
N MET A 25 5.43 -4.24 -9.31
CA MET A 25 4.97 -4.95 -8.12
C MET A 25 3.44 -5.01 -8.18
N PRO A 26 2.84 -6.01 -8.85
CA PRO A 26 1.39 -6.15 -8.94
C PRO A 26 0.79 -6.67 -7.62
N ASP A 27 -0.48 -6.39 -7.41
CA ASP A 27 -1.29 -6.97 -6.32
C ASP A 27 -0.62 -6.82 -4.94
N ASP A 28 -0.57 -7.91 -4.16
CA ASP A 28 -0.02 -7.94 -2.81
C ASP A 28 1.51 -7.74 -2.76
N SER A 29 2.21 -7.89 -3.89
CA SER A 29 3.68 -7.91 -3.89
C SER A 29 4.33 -6.61 -3.40
N GLN A 30 3.62 -5.48 -3.55
CA GLN A 30 4.08 -4.20 -2.98
C GLN A 30 4.03 -4.23 -1.45
N PHE A 31 2.92 -4.67 -0.86
CA PHE A 31 2.78 -4.73 0.60
C PHE A 31 3.67 -5.80 1.23
N GLU A 32 3.86 -6.94 0.55
CA GLU A 32 4.83 -7.96 0.97
C GLU A 32 6.24 -7.41 1.00
N TYR A 33 6.63 -6.64 -0.02
CA TYR A 33 7.95 -6.01 -0.10
C TYR A 33 8.14 -4.93 0.98
N ASP A 34 7.14 -4.06 1.17
CA ASP A 34 7.18 -3.01 2.20
C ASP A 34 7.25 -3.61 3.61
N ASN A 35 6.48 -4.67 3.88
CA ASN A 35 6.53 -5.39 5.15
C ASN A 35 7.85 -6.14 5.34
N TRP A 36 8.42 -6.73 4.30
CA TRP A 36 9.75 -7.34 4.36
C TRP A 36 10.83 -6.32 4.73
N LEU A 37 10.77 -5.11 4.15
CA LEU A 37 11.66 -3.99 4.51
C LEU A 37 11.44 -3.53 5.95
N ALA A 38 10.19 -3.38 6.38
CA ALA A 38 9.86 -2.97 7.74
C ALA A 38 10.45 -3.94 8.78
N ASP A 39 10.35 -5.24 8.53
CA ASP A 39 10.96 -6.29 9.37
C ASP A 39 12.49 -6.16 9.46
N GLN A 40 13.17 -5.70 8.39
CA GLN A 40 14.63 -5.49 8.44
C GLN A 40 15.03 -4.32 9.35
N CYS A 41 14.09 -3.41 9.63
CA CYS A 41 14.31 -2.18 10.39
C CYS A 41 13.68 -2.21 11.79
N ASP A 42 13.06 -3.33 12.22
CA ASP A 42 12.21 -3.40 13.41
C ASP A 42 11.13 -2.29 13.41
N TYR A 43 10.56 -2.04 12.23
CA TYR A 43 9.55 -1.01 11.99
C TYR A 43 8.15 -1.64 11.89
N PRO A 44 7.09 -0.94 12.30
CA PRO A 44 5.72 -1.42 12.11
C PRO A 44 5.42 -1.76 10.65
N ARG A 45 4.77 -2.90 10.44
CA ARG A 45 4.22 -3.31 9.16
C ARG A 45 3.06 -2.40 8.74
N ILE A 46 2.74 -2.41 7.44
CA ILE A 46 1.63 -1.65 6.86
C ILE A 46 0.31 -2.03 7.55
N GLU A 47 -0.50 -1.00 7.80
CA GLU A 47 -1.79 -1.11 8.46
C GLU A 47 -2.82 -1.76 7.52
N LYS A 48 -3.69 -2.62 8.08
CA LYS A 48 -4.68 -3.36 7.28
C LYS A 48 -5.67 -2.48 6.55
N TRP A 49 -6.13 -1.40 7.19
CA TRP A 49 -6.99 -0.41 6.53
C TRP A 49 -6.35 0.17 5.26
N ARG A 50 -5.01 0.34 5.25
CA ARG A 50 -4.28 0.91 4.11
C ARG A 50 -4.20 -0.06 2.95
N GLU A 51 -3.95 -1.35 3.23
CA GLU A 51 -4.00 -2.42 2.23
C GLU A 51 -5.41 -2.50 1.60
N GLU A 52 -6.46 -2.47 2.43
CA GLU A 52 -7.85 -2.56 1.97
C GLU A 52 -8.28 -1.35 1.13
N MET A 53 -7.92 -0.13 1.55
CA MET A 53 -8.17 1.09 0.77
C MET A 53 -7.53 1.03 -0.61
N PHE A 54 -6.30 0.52 -0.71
CA PHE A 54 -5.63 0.36 -2.01
C PHE A 54 -6.41 -0.56 -2.94
N TYR A 55 -6.85 -1.73 -2.44
CA TYR A 55 -7.61 -2.68 -3.26
C TYR A 55 -8.97 -2.15 -3.71
N ILE A 56 -9.70 -1.52 -2.80
CA ILE A 56 -11.00 -0.93 -3.12
C ILE A 56 -10.83 0.22 -4.10
N GLY A 57 -9.85 1.10 -3.87
CA GLY A 57 -9.51 2.18 -4.79
C GLY A 57 -9.15 1.68 -6.19
N PHE A 58 -8.33 0.64 -6.29
CA PHE A 58 -7.97 0.03 -7.58
C PHE A 58 -9.21 -0.54 -8.27
N LYS A 59 -10.01 -1.37 -7.60
CA LYS A 59 -11.28 -1.90 -8.14
C LYS A 59 -12.21 -0.80 -8.62
N ARG A 60 -12.28 0.31 -7.88
CA ARG A 60 -13.11 1.47 -8.20
C ARG A 60 -12.66 2.20 -9.46
N ILE A 61 -11.34 2.34 -9.66
CA ILE A 61 -10.78 2.92 -10.89
C ILE A 61 -11.23 2.12 -12.12
N TYR A 62 -11.27 0.79 -12.03
CA TYR A 62 -11.76 -0.05 -13.14
C TYR A 62 -13.28 0.01 -13.31
N ALA A 63 -14.03 -0.02 -12.21
CA ALA A 63 -15.49 -0.11 -12.26
C ALA A 63 -16.16 1.23 -12.63
N GLN A 64 -15.60 2.36 -12.19
CA GLN A 64 -16.19 3.68 -12.35
C GLN A 64 -15.13 4.77 -12.57
N SER A 65 -14.32 4.62 -13.61
CA SER A 65 -13.16 5.50 -13.90
C SER A 65 -13.47 7.01 -13.96
N ALA A 66 -14.70 7.40 -14.29
CA ALA A 66 -15.12 8.80 -14.36
C ALA A 66 -15.44 9.41 -12.97
N THR A 67 -15.84 8.60 -12.00
CA THR A 67 -16.41 9.06 -10.71
C THR A 67 -15.70 8.48 -9.50
N TYR A 68 -14.68 7.64 -9.67
CA TYR A 68 -14.02 6.94 -8.56
C TYR A 68 -13.41 7.85 -7.48
N ARG A 69 -13.13 9.12 -7.84
CA ARG A 69 -12.60 10.14 -6.92
C ARG A 69 -13.68 10.81 -6.08
N ASP A 70 -14.92 10.81 -6.56
CA ASP A 70 -16.03 11.55 -5.95
C ASP A 70 -17.06 10.61 -5.30
N ASN A 71 -17.11 9.35 -5.73
CA ASN A 71 -18.07 8.35 -5.25
C ASN A 71 -17.35 7.16 -4.62
N TRP A 72 -17.55 6.96 -3.32
CA TRP A 72 -16.98 5.84 -2.57
C TRP A 72 -17.94 5.31 -1.50
N ASP A 73 -17.66 4.11 -1.00
CA ASP A 73 -18.48 3.35 -0.04
C ASP A 73 -17.64 2.73 1.10
N ASP A 74 -16.37 3.14 1.20
CA ASP A 74 -15.36 2.65 2.16
C ASP A 74 -15.08 3.63 3.30
N ASP A 75 -16.09 4.43 3.71
CA ASP A 75 -15.95 5.38 4.83
C ASP A 75 -15.52 4.72 6.14
N HIS A 76 -15.85 3.44 6.33
CA HIS A 76 -15.39 2.67 7.49
C HIS A 76 -13.85 2.57 7.57
N LEU A 77 -13.16 2.44 6.43
CA LEU A 77 -11.69 2.44 6.39
C LEU A 77 -11.12 3.81 6.71
N ILE A 78 -11.82 4.89 6.32
CA ILE A 78 -11.43 6.27 6.65
C ILE A 78 -11.46 6.47 8.17
N VAL A 79 -12.48 5.93 8.85
CA VAL A 79 -12.57 5.95 10.31
C VAL A 79 -11.41 5.15 10.94
N GLU A 80 -11.12 3.95 10.45
CA GLU A 80 -9.99 3.13 10.95
C GLU A 80 -8.64 3.84 10.78
N ALA A 81 -8.43 4.51 9.65
CA ALA A 81 -7.23 5.30 9.40
C ALA A 81 -7.11 6.46 10.41
N TYR A 82 -8.20 7.17 10.67
CA TYR A 82 -8.21 8.26 11.63
C TYR A 82 -7.96 7.79 13.06
N ASP A 83 -8.55 6.68 13.48
CA ASP A 83 -8.30 6.09 14.79
C ASP A 83 -6.83 5.69 14.96
N ASP A 84 -6.18 5.22 13.90
CA ASP A 84 -4.75 4.94 13.90
C ASP A 84 -3.90 6.22 13.99
N PHE A 85 -4.25 7.26 13.22
CA PHE A 85 -3.53 8.53 13.23
C PHE A 85 -3.54 9.22 14.60
N VAL A 86 -4.62 9.08 15.39
CA VAL A 86 -4.70 9.61 16.76
C VAL A 86 -3.54 9.15 17.64
N LYS A 87 -2.98 7.94 17.41
CA LYS A 87 -1.84 7.42 18.18
C LYS A 87 -0.60 8.30 18.05
N PHE A 88 -0.41 8.94 16.89
CA PHE A 88 0.73 9.80 16.59
C PHE A 88 0.50 11.26 17.02
N MET A 89 -0.74 11.62 17.37
CA MET A 89 -1.13 12.99 17.72
C MET A 89 -0.58 13.47 19.05
N SER A 90 -0.24 12.57 19.98
CA SER A 90 0.44 12.93 21.22
C SER A 90 1.85 13.48 20.96
N SER A 91 2.42 13.20 19.79
CA SER A 91 3.74 13.69 19.35
C SER A 91 3.65 14.95 18.49
N TYR A 92 2.49 15.28 17.91
CA TYR A 92 2.29 16.38 16.96
C TYR A 92 0.91 17.07 17.13
N PRO A 93 0.67 17.77 18.25
CA PRO A 93 -0.63 18.35 18.58
C PRO A 93 -1.16 19.38 17.55
N GLU A 94 -0.28 19.95 16.73
CA GLU A 94 -0.60 20.89 15.66
C GLU A 94 -1.38 20.28 14.49
N LEU A 95 -1.37 18.94 14.31
CA LEU A 95 -2.08 18.27 13.22
C LEU A 95 -3.55 17.92 13.55
N LEU A 96 -3.98 18.09 14.81
CA LEU A 96 -5.33 17.73 15.30
C LEU A 96 -6.49 18.41 14.55
N PRO A 97 -6.37 19.68 14.12
CA PRO A 97 -7.44 20.36 13.39
C PRO A 97 -7.71 19.79 11.99
N LEU A 98 -6.75 19.05 11.39
CA LEU A 98 -6.83 18.55 10.02
C LEU A 98 -7.66 17.25 9.88
N LEU A 99 -8.00 16.61 10.99
CA LEU A 99 -8.78 15.36 11.03
C LEU A 99 -10.30 15.61 11.18
N LYS A 100 -10.75 16.87 11.34
CA LYS A 100 -12.13 17.22 11.67
C LYS A 100 -12.96 17.75 10.49
N THR A 101 -12.41 17.72 9.29
CA THR A 101 -13.07 18.10 8.04
C THR A 101 -13.33 16.87 7.20
#